data_AF-A0A2W4QFT2-F1
#
_entry.id   AF-A0A2W4QFT2-F1
#
_cell.length_a   1.000
_cell.length_b   1.000
_cell.length_c   1.000
_cell.angle_alpha   90.00
_cell.angle_beta   90.00
_cell.angle_gamma   90.00
#
_symmetry.space_group_name_H-M   'P 1'
#
loop_
_entity.id
_entity.type
_entity.pdbx_description
1 polymer ?
#
loop_
_entity_poly.entity_id
_entity_poly.type
_entity_poly.pdbx_seq_one_letter_code
_entity_poly.pdbx_strand_id
1 'polypeptide(L)'
;MANTLLTPDMITREALRILHQKLNFIGTINRQYDDSFAKSGAKIGDSLRIRLPNQYTVRSGATLSTQDTTESQVTLQIANQKGVDVNFSSAELTLSLDDFSKRILEPAMAVLAANIEADAMSMYKDIYNQVNNHGQAATFAKVLEGAKVLTDNLAHRPHRTLSRDTRDTVYGVGALKGLFTAQD
;
A
#
# COMPACT_ATOMS: atom_id res chain seq x y z
N MET A 1 -36.38 22.43 16.85
CA MET A 1 -35.64 21.22 16.45
C MET A 1 -34.38 21.71 15.76
N ALA A 2 -33.24 21.67 16.46
CA ALA A 2 -31.99 22.21 15.93
C ALA A 2 -31.52 21.31 14.80
N ASN A 3 -31.42 21.85 13.58
CA ASN A 3 -30.67 21.17 12.52
C ASN A 3 -29.23 21.02 13.03
N THR A 4 -28.81 19.78 13.28
CA THR A 4 -27.43 19.47 13.59
C THR A 4 -26.60 19.87 12.38
N LEU A 5 -25.95 21.04 12.46
CA LEU A 5 -25.03 21.45 11.39
C LEU A 5 -23.94 20.39 11.27
N LEU A 6 -23.65 20.02 10.03
CA LEU A 6 -22.54 19.15 9.70
C LEU A 6 -21.25 19.74 10.28
N THR A 7 -20.63 19.04 11.22
CA THR A 7 -19.34 19.47 11.75
C THR A 7 -18.21 19.01 10.81
N PRO A 8 -17.13 19.80 10.67
CA PRO A 8 -15.95 19.40 9.91
C PRO A 8 -15.40 18.02 10.31
N ASP A 9 -15.53 17.64 11.58
CA ASP A 9 -15.09 16.34 12.10
C ASP A 9 -15.95 15.17 11.59
N MET A 10 -17.25 15.38 11.38
CA MET A 10 -18.12 14.35 10.81
C MET A 10 -17.82 14.13 9.33
N ILE A 11 -17.59 15.22 8.59
CA ILE A 11 -17.23 15.18 7.17
C ILE A 11 -15.89 14.48 6.96
N THR A 12 -14.86 14.84 7.73
CA THR A 12 -13.53 14.23 7.62
C THR A 12 -13.55 12.74 7.95
N ARG A 13 -14.34 12.31 8.96
CA ARG A 13 -14.47 10.90 9.33
C ARG A 13 -15.14 10.06 8.24
N GLU A 14 -16.22 10.55 7.63
CA GLU A 14 -16.86 9.85 6.51
C GLU A 14 -15.98 9.83 5.27
N ALA A 15 -15.30 10.94 4.98
CA ALA A 15 -14.39 11.01 3.84
C ALA A 15 -13.23 10.00 4.01
N LEU A 16 -12.69 9.85 5.23
CA LEU A 16 -11.65 8.85 5.54
C LEU A 16 -12.18 7.41 5.39
N ARG A 17 -13.41 7.14 5.81
CA ARG A 17 -14.06 5.84 5.66
C ARG A 17 -14.19 5.45 4.18
N ILE A 18 -14.67 6.38 3.35
CA ILE A 18 -14.79 6.17 1.90
C ILE A 18 -13.42 5.94 1.26
N LEU A 19 -12.43 6.74 1.65
CA LEU A 19 -11.06 6.58 1.16
C LEU A 19 -10.51 5.19 1.50
N HIS A 20 -10.62 4.76 2.76
CA HIS A 20 -10.15 3.44 3.19
C HIS A 20 -10.83 2.29 2.42
N GLN A 21 -12.12 2.42 2.10
CA GLN A 21 -12.83 1.41 1.31
C GLN A 21 -12.37 1.33 -0.15
N LYS A 22 -11.96 2.45 -0.76
CA LYS A 22 -11.55 2.50 -2.17
C LYS A 22 -10.09 2.11 -2.42
N LEU A 23 -9.29 1.98 -1.35
CA LEU A 23 -7.87 1.62 -1.42
C LEU A 23 -7.67 0.10 -1.39
N ASN A 24 -7.56 -0.51 -2.57
CA ASN A 24 -7.32 -1.95 -2.75
C ASN A 24 -5.85 -2.33 -2.55
N PHE A 25 -4.93 -1.67 -3.26
CA PHE A 25 -3.50 -1.98 -3.20
C PHE A 25 -2.89 -1.51 -1.88
N ILE A 26 -3.19 -0.27 -1.48
CA ILE A 26 -2.68 0.32 -0.23
C ILE A 26 -3.25 -0.40 1.00
N GLY A 27 -4.41 -1.04 0.88
CA GLY A 27 -4.95 -1.94 1.90
C GLY A 27 -3.99 -3.08 2.27
N THR A 28 -3.19 -3.55 1.31
CA THR A 28 -2.33 -4.73 1.43
C THR A 28 -0.88 -4.44 1.86
N ILE A 29 -0.47 -3.18 1.94
CA ILE A 29 0.89 -2.78 2.35
C ILE A 29 0.94 -2.43 3.84
N ASN A 30 2.15 -2.46 4.40
CA ASN A 30 2.38 -2.03 5.78
C ASN A 30 2.16 -0.51 5.89
N ARG A 31 1.27 -0.11 6.81
CA ARG A 31 0.89 1.28 7.12
C ARG A 31 1.15 1.63 8.58
N GLN A 32 2.13 0.97 9.21
CA GLN A 32 2.51 1.23 10.59
C GLN A 32 2.76 2.72 10.81
N TYR A 33 2.11 3.25 11.84
CA TYR A 33 2.26 4.62 12.27
C TYR A 33 3.45 4.71 13.22
N ASP A 34 4.32 5.70 13.01
CA ASP A 34 5.42 6.01 13.91
C ASP A 34 5.08 7.30 14.69
N ASP A 35 4.83 7.14 15.99
CA ASP A 35 4.48 8.22 16.94
C ASP A 35 5.57 9.31 17.02
N SER A 36 6.78 9.04 16.53
CA SER A 36 7.88 10.00 16.46
C SER A 36 7.56 11.20 15.57
N PHE A 37 6.63 11.07 14.61
CA PHE A 37 6.15 12.19 13.79
C PHE A 37 5.23 13.16 14.53
N ALA A 38 4.52 12.71 15.57
CA ALA A 38 3.53 13.53 16.27
C ALA A 38 4.07 14.29 17.49
N LYS A 39 5.36 14.18 17.82
CA LYS A 39 5.91 14.87 19.00
C LYS A 39 5.99 16.38 18.77
N SER A 40 5.01 17.08 19.33
CA SER A 40 5.01 18.53 19.54
C SER A 40 6.19 18.93 20.42
N GLY A 41 7.31 19.31 19.81
CA GLY A 41 8.51 19.77 20.53
C GLY A 41 9.81 19.61 19.74
N ALA A 42 9.90 18.58 18.92
CA ALA A 42 10.98 18.42 17.94
C ALA A 42 10.34 17.84 16.68
N LYS A 43 9.88 18.73 15.78
CA LYS A 43 9.43 18.33 14.46
C LYS A 43 10.59 17.59 13.80
N ILE A 44 10.54 16.26 13.79
CA ILE A 44 11.30 15.49 12.84
C ILE A 44 10.85 16.06 11.49
N GLY A 45 11.78 16.59 10.70
CA GLY A 45 11.46 17.16 9.39
C GLY A 45 10.87 16.10 8.47
N ASP A 46 10.86 16.36 7.16
CA ASP A 46 10.23 15.47 6.17
C ASP A 46 10.93 14.11 6.00
N SER A 47 11.89 13.76 6.87
CA SER A 47 12.73 12.56 6.77
C SER A 47 12.65 11.66 8.01
N LEU A 48 12.20 10.42 7.84
CA LEU A 48 12.26 9.36 8.84
C LEU A 48 13.52 8.52 8.64
N ARG A 49 14.31 8.32 9.70
CA ARG A 49 15.48 7.44 9.67
C ARG A 49 15.14 6.07 10.23
N ILE A 50 15.22 5.06 9.39
CA ILE A 50 14.95 3.65 9.72
C ILE A 50 16.28 2.93 9.91
N ARG A 51 16.47 2.28 11.05
CA ARG A 51 17.67 1.47 11.33
C ARG A 51 17.55 0.09 10.69
N LEU A 52 18.59 -0.34 9.99
CA LEU A 52 18.65 -1.68 9.41
C LEU A 52 19.20 -2.68 10.43
N PRO A 53 18.77 -3.95 10.37
CA PRO A 53 19.31 -4.99 11.25
C PRO A 53 20.79 -5.26 10.93
N ASN A 54 21.58 -5.44 11.98
CA ASN A 54 23.00 -5.78 11.84
C ASN A 54 23.14 -7.23 11.35
N GLN A 55 23.99 -7.45 10.34
CA GLN A 55 24.29 -8.77 9.81
C GLN A 55 25.66 -9.22 10.31
N TYR A 56 25.72 -10.38 10.95
CA TYR A 56 26.97 -10.98 11.43
C TYR A 56 27.31 -12.19 10.56
N THR A 57 28.59 -12.36 10.23
CA THR A 57 29.06 -13.53 9.49
C THR A 57 29.49 -14.64 10.45
N VAL A 58 29.32 -15.90 10.04
CA VAL A 58 29.67 -17.02 10.90
C VAL A 58 31.13 -17.44 10.69
N ARG A 59 31.86 -17.41 11.80
CA ARG A 59 33.05 -18.20 12.16
C ARG A 59 33.18 -19.65 11.71
N SER A 60 34.25 -20.08 11.03
CA SER A 60 34.69 -21.49 11.11
C SER A 60 36.19 -21.59 11.40
N GLY A 61 36.59 -22.44 12.36
CA GLY A 61 37.97 -22.61 12.81
C GLY A 61 38.20 -22.25 14.30
N ALA A 62 39.36 -22.67 14.84
CA ALA A 62 39.66 -22.59 16.28
C ALA A 62 40.16 -21.21 16.76
N THR A 63 40.67 -20.37 15.86
CA THR A 63 41.15 -19.02 16.22
C THR A 63 39.96 -18.08 16.40
N LEU A 64 40.08 -17.03 17.21
CA LEU A 64 39.06 -15.98 17.35
C LEU A 64 39.24 -14.90 16.28
N SER A 65 38.15 -14.38 15.72
CA SER A 65 38.14 -13.10 14.99
C SER A 65 36.92 -12.34 15.44
N THR A 66 37.16 -11.12 15.88
CA THR A 66 36.15 -10.15 16.28
C THR A 66 35.58 -9.49 15.04
N GLN A 67 34.26 -9.28 15.03
CA GLN A 67 33.57 -8.51 14.00
C GLN A 67 33.05 -7.22 14.63
N ASP A 68 33.35 -6.09 14.01
CA ASP A 68 32.80 -4.80 14.43
C ASP A 68 31.33 -4.68 13.99
N THR A 69 30.52 -4.07 14.85
CA THR A 69 29.10 -3.85 14.58
C THR A 69 28.91 -2.47 13.96
N THR A 70 28.50 -2.42 12.69
CA THR A 70 28.20 -1.17 11.98
C THR A 70 26.69 -1.02 11.79
N GLU A 71 26.09 -0.07 12.52
CA GLU A 71 24.66 0.23 12.37
C GLU A 71 24.42 1.12 11.15
N SER A 72 23.73 0.58 10.14
CA SER A 72 23.34 1.33 8.94
C SER A 72 21.91 1.88 9.07
N GLN A 73 21.66 3.04 8.46
CA GLN A 73 20.36 3.71 8.47
C GLN A 73 19.94 4.07 7.05
N VAL A 74 18.65 3.91 6.75
CA VAL A 74 18.02 4.38 5.50
C VAL A 74 17.06 5.52 5.84
N THR A 75 17.02 6.53 4.99
CA THR A 75 16.15 7.70 5.18
C THR A 75 14.94 7.60 4.25
N LEU A 76 13.74 7.58 4.82
CA LEU A 76 12.46 7.67 4.11
C LEU A 76 12.01 9.13 4.10
N GLN A 77 11.81 9.71 2.92
CA GLN A 77 11.35 11.10 2.77
C GLN A 77 9.85 11.14 2.49
N ILE A 78 9.12 11.99 3.22
CA ILE A 78 7.71 12.29 3.01
C ILE A 78 7.63 13.61 2.22
N ALA A 79 7.78 13.52 0.90
CA ALA A 79 7.90 14.71 0.05
C ALA A 79 6.58 15.18 -0.59
N ASN A 80 5.61 14.29 -0.78
CA ASN A 80 4.49 14.54 -1.68
C ASN A 80 3.16 14.64 -0.92
N GLN A 81 2.46 15.77 -1.09
CA GLN A 81 1.09 15.97 -0.61
C GLN A 81 0.14 16.00 -1.81
N LYS A 82 -0.93 15.21 -1.75
CA LYS A 82 -2.00 15.18 -2.75
C LYS A 82 -3.31 15.52 -2.06
N GLY A 83 -4.07 16.45 -2.64
CA GLY A 83 -5.35 16.91 -2.12
C GLY A 83 -6.35 17.13 -3.24
N VAL A 84 -7.63 17.08 -2.90
CA VAL A 84 -8.72 17.54 -3.76
C VAL A 84 -9.40 18.67 -3.00
N ASP A 85 -9.28 19.88 -3.52
CA ASP A 85 -9.85 21.08 -2.91
C ASP A 85 -11.31 21.23 -3.33
N VAL A 86 -12.18 21.41 -2.33
CA VAL A 86 -13.62 21.60 -2.53
C VAL A 86 -14.06 22.83 -1.75
N ASN A 87 -14.78 23.74 -2.43
CA ASN A 87 -15.41 24.89 -1.79
C ASN A 87 -16.85 24.55 -1.43
N PHE A 88 -17.29 24.91 -0.23
CA PHE A 88 -18.66 24.67 0.24
C PHE A 88 -19.42 25.98 0.39
N SER A 89 -20.64 26.01 -0.13
CA SER A 89 -21.58 27.09 0.15
C SER A 89 -22.34 26.84 1.45
N SER A 90 -22.81 27.91 2.11
CA SER A 90 -23.63 27.80 3.33
C SER A 90 -24.92 26.99 3.13
N ALA A 91 -25.41 26.89 1.89
CA ALA A 91 -26.57 26.08 1.52
C ALA A 91 -26.24 24.58 1.41
N GLU A 92 -24.99 24.21 1.16
CA GLU A 92 -24.55 22.80 1.13
C GLU A 92 -24.23 22.28 2.54
N LEU A 93 -23.82 23.15 3.45
CA LEU A 93 -23.62 22.82 4.87
C LEU A 93 -24.91 22.54 5.64
N THR A 94 -26.07 22.90 5.08
CA THR A 94 -27.40 22.61 5.64
C THR A 94 -28.02 21.32 5.08
N LEU A 95 -27.42 20.70 4.06
CA LEU A 95 -27.86 19.41 3.52
C LEU A 95 -27.55 18.28 4.49
N SER A 96 -28.25 17.14 4.32
CA SER A 96 -27.96 15.92 5.07
C SER A 96 -26.54 15.42 4.75
N LEU A 97 -25.85 14.86 5.76
CA LEU A 97 -24.52 14.23 5.60
C LEU A 97 -24.49 13.25 4.44
N ASP A 98 -25.56 12.45 4.32
CA ASP A 98 -25.63 11.35 3.36
C ASP A 98 -25.71 11.85 1.90
N ASP A 99 -26.48 12.92 1.65
CA ASP A 99 -26.59 13.49 0.30
C ASP A 99 -25.30 14.20 -0.12
N PHE A 100 -24.68 14.90 0.82
CA PHE A 100 -23.40 15.56 0.60
C PHE A 100 -22.28 14.54 0.37
N SER A 101 -22.27 13.45 1.15
CA SER A 101 -21.30 12.38 1.04
C SER A 101 -21.37 11.70 -0.34
N LYS A 102 -22.56 11.28 -0.77
CA LYS A 102 -22.77 10.63 -2.07
C LYS A 102 -22.45 11.54 -3.26
N ARG A 103 -22.78 12.83 -3.18
CA ARG A 103 -22.67 13.74 -4.33
C ARG A 103 -21.29 14.38 -4.48
N ILE A 104 -20.61 14.65 -3.37
CA ILE A 104 -19.37 15.45 -3.38
C ILE A 104 -18.19 14.65 -2.83
N LEU A 105 -18.32 14.02 -1.66
CA LEU A 105 -17.18 13.32 -1.03
C LEU A 105 -16.81 12.03 -1.76
N GLU A 106 -17.79 11.20 -2.14
CA GLU A 106 -17.56 9.94 -2.84
C GLU A 106 -16.80 10.08 -4.18
N PRO A 107 -17.14 11.02 -5.08
CA PRO A 107 -16.38 11.22 -6.30
C PRO A 107 -15.02 11.87 -6.03
N ALA A 108 -14.93 12.85 -5.13
CA ALA A 108 -13.67 13.49 -4.78
C ALA A 108 -12.66 12.48 -4.21
N MET A 109 -13.11 11.65 -3.26
CA MET A 109 -12.27 10.61 -2.66
C MET A 109 -11.95 9.46 -3.63
N ALA A 110 -12.81 9.18 -4.62
CA ALA A 110 -12.50 8.19 -5.66
C ALA A 110 -11.30 8.62 -6.51
N VAL A 111 -11.29 9.89 -6.95
CA VAL A 111 -10.20 10.43 -7.78
C VAL A 111 -8.92 10.52 -6.97
N LEU A 112 -9.00 10.96 -5.71
CA LEU A 112 -7.85 10.99 -4.82
C LEU A 112 -7.29 9.58 -4.61
N ALA A 113 -8.14 8.60 -4.27
CA ALA A 113 -7.74 7.21 -4.09
C ALA A 113 -7.02 6.67 -5.33
N ALA A 114 -7.59 6.85 -6.52
CA ALA A 114 -6.99 6.37 -7.77
C ALA A 114 -5.60 6.97 -8.04
N ASN A 115 -5.40 8.26 -7.74
CA ASN A 115 -4.10 8.93 -7.92
C ASN A 115 -3.06 8.52 -6.88
N ILE A 116 -3.48 8.19 -5.65
CA ILE A 116 -2.57 7.66 -4.63
C ILE A 116 -2.19 6.22 -4.99
N GLU A 117 -3.15 5.39 -5.43
CA GLU A 117 -2.86 4.00 -5.84
C GLU A 117 -1.98 3.93 -7.09
N ALA A 118 -2.18 4.80 -8.08
CA ALA A 118 -1.33 4.85 -9.27
C ALA A 118 0.14 5.16 -8.93
N ASP A 119 0.35 6.06 -7.97
CA ASP A 119 1.68 6.42 -7.49
C ASP A 119 2.32 5.29 -6.68
N ALA A 120 1.54 4.69 -5.77
CA ALA A 120 1.99 3.54 -5.00
C ALA A 120 2.33 2.34 -5.91
N MET A 121 1.59 2.13 -6.99
CA MET A 121 1.92 1.11 -7.97
C MET A 121 3.24 1.42 -8.66
N SER A 122 3.58 2.69 -8.94
CA SER A 122 4.85 3.04 -9.60
C SER A 122 6.11 2.60 -8.84
N MET A 123 6.01 2.35 -7.53
CA MET A 123 7.07 1.79 -6.68
C MET A 123 7.56 0.42 -7.15
N TYR A 124 6.80 -0.30 -8.00
CA TYR A 124 7.27 -1.56 -8.58
C TYR A 124 8.62 -1.39 -9.32
N LYS A 125 8.92 -0.20 -9.84
CA LYS A 125 10.15 0.11 -10.59
C LYS A 125 11.41 0.06 -9.73
N ASP A 126 11.27 0.29 -8.42
CA ASP A 126 12.41 0.25 -7.49
C ASP A 126 12.74 -1.19 -7.05
N ILE A 127 11.90 -2.16 -7.43
CA ILE A 127 12.10 -3.57 -7.10
C ILE A 127 12.97 -4.22 -8.18
N TYR A 128 14.14 -4.70 -7.78
CA TYR A 128 15.06 -5.41 -8.67
C TYR A 128 14.54 -6.80 -9.11
N ASN A 129 13.84 -7.50 -8.22
CA ASN A 129 13.36 -8.85 -8.47
C ASN A 129 12.11 -8.83 -9.37
N GLN A 130 12.23 -9.38 -10.57
CA GLN A 130 11.12 -9.51 -11.52
C GLN A 130 11.08 -10.89 -12.17
N VAL A 131 9.88 -11.37 -12.48
CA VAL A 131 9.67 -12.51 -13.37
C VAL A 131 9.24 -11.96 -14.73
N ASN A 132 10.10 -12.14 -15.74
CA ASN A 132 9.87 -11.59 -17.06
C ASN A 132 8.69 -12.31 -17.75
N ASN A 133 7.64 -11.55 -18.08
CA ASN A 133 6.47 -12.03 -18.82
C ASN A 133 6.12 -11.09 -19.99
N HIS A 134 7.11 -10.42 -20.56
CA HIS A 134 6.90 -9.43 -21.61
C HIS A 134 6.28 -10.07 -22.87
N GLY A 135 5.14 -9.56 -23.31
CA GLY A 135 4.44 -10.03 -24.51
C GLY A 135 3.80 -11.42 -24.40
N GLN A 136 3.74 -12.02 -23.20
CA GLN A 136 3.20 -13.37 -22.98
C GLN A 136 2.03 -13.36 -21.99
N ALA A 137 1.15 -14.36 -22.08
CA ALA A 137 0.01 -14.47 -21.17
C ALA A 137 0.45 -14.77 -19.72
N ALA A 138 -0.12 -14.08 -18.75
CA ALA A 138 0.11 -14.32 -17.32
C ALA A 138 -0.55 -15.64 -16.88
N THR A 139 0.12 -16.76 -17.17
CA THR A 139 -0.34 -18.10 -16.81
C THR A 139 -0.10 -18.41 -15.33
N PHE A 140 -0.75 -19.46 -14.81
CA PHE A 140 -0.56 -19.92 -13.43
C PHE A 140 0.91 -20.27 -13.11
N ALA A 141 1.64 -20.83 -14.08
CA ALA A 141 3.07 -21.13 -13.93
C ALA A 141 3.89 -19.87 -13.63
N LYS A 142 3.60 -18.74 -14.27
CA LYS A 142 4.30 -17.47 -14.02
C LYS A 142 4.01 -16.88 -12.65
N VAL A 143 2.79 -17.06 -12.15
CA VAL A 143 2.45 -16.70 -10.77
C VAL A 143 3.25 -17.53 -9.76
N LEU A 144 3.43 -18.82 -10.02
CA LEU A 144 4.24 -19.71 -9.17
C LEU A 144 5.74 -19.39 -9.26
N GLU A 145 6.26 -19.03 -10.43
CA GLU A 145 7.63 -18.52 -10.58
C GLU A 145 7.85 -17.28 -9.70
N GLY A 146 6.88 -16.36 -9.64
CA GLY A 146 6.93 -15.21 -8.73
C GLY A 146 6.96 -15.63 -7.26
N ALA A 147 6.12 -16.59 -6.87
CA ALA A 147 6.11 -17.14 -5.51
C ALA A 147 7.43 -17.87 -5.16
N LYS A 148 8.08 -18.50 -6.15
CA LYS A 148 9.40 -19.14 -6.01
C LYS A 148 10.47 -18.09 -5.74
N VAL A 149 10.55 -17.02 -6.55
CA VAL A 149 11.50 -15.92 -6.33
C VAL A 149 11.31 -15.28 -4.94
N LEU A 150 10.08 -15.08 -4.49
CA LEU A 150 9.82 -14.56 -3.15
C LEU A 150 10.30 -15.53 -2.04
N THR A 151 10.23 -16.83 -2.28
CA THR A 151 10.69 -17.84 -1.32
C THR A 151 12.21 -17.94 -1.27
N ASP A 152 12.87 -17.89 -2.42
CA ASP A 152 14.33 -17.89 -2.52
C ASP A 152 14.94 -16.66 -1.83
N ASN A 153 14.24 -15.52 -1.89
CA ASN A 153 14.60 -14.28 -1.20
C ASN A 153 14.10 -14.22 0.26
N LEU A 154 13.66 -15.36 0.83
CA LEU A 154 13.26 -15.49 2.24
C LEU A 154 12.08 -14.58 2.67
N ALA A 155 11.26 -14.11 1.73
CA ALA A 155 10.09 -13.31 2.06
C ALA A 155 9.09 -14.14 2.88
N HIS A 156 8.51 -13.55 3.92
CA HIS A 156 7.57 -14.25 4.79
C HIS A 156 6.34 -14.77 4.02
N ARG A 157 5.97 -16.04 4.21
CA ARG A 157 4.91 -16.72 3.42
C ARG A 157 3.48 -16.21 3.65
N PRO A 158 2.99 -15.97 4.89
CA PRO A 158 1.57 -15.67 5.11
C PRO A 158 1.14 -14.25 4.75
N HIS A 159 2.05 -13.33 4.42
CA HIS A 159 1.71 -11.94 4.05
C HIS A 159 1.90 -11.63 2.56
N ARG A 160 1.89 -12.67 1.71
CA ARG A 160 2.03 -12.48 0.26
C ARG A 160 0.67 -12.25 -0.38
N THR A 161 0.51 -11.12 -1.05
CA THR A 161 -0.66 -10.79 -1.85
C THR A 161 -0.27 -10.73 -3.33
N LEU A 162 -1.23 -11.04 -4.20
CA LEU A 162 -1.08 -10.91 -5.64
C LEU A 162 -2.18 -9.97 -6.14
N SER A 163 -1.78 -8.79 -6.59
CA SER A 163 -2.67 -7.89 -7.33
C SER A 163 -2.54 -8.21 -8.82
N ARG A 164 -3.68 -8.36 -9.52
CA ARG A 164 -3.73 -8.68 -10.96
C ARG A 164 -4.64 -7.68 -11.65
N ASP A 165 -4.28 -7.33 -12.88
CA ASP A 165 -5.22 -6.66 -13.78
C ASP A 165 -6.31 -7.67 -14.23
N THR A 166 -7.43 -7.12 -14.68
CA THR A 166 -8.54 -7.81 -15.33
C THR A 166 -8.08 -8.72 -16.46
N ARG A 167 -7.14 -8.28 -17.30
CA ARG A 167 -6.58 -9.08 -18.40
C ARG A 167 -5.84 -10.32 -17.90
N ASP A 168 -4.98 -10.16 -16.91
CA ASP A 168 -4.20 -11.28 -16.34
C ASP A 168 -5.09 -12.28 -15.62
N THR A 169 -6.19 -11.81 -15.05
CA THR A 169 -7.21 -12.68 -14.46
C THR A 169 -7.87 -13.56 -15.52
N VAL A 170 -8.19 -13.02 -16.70
CA VAL A 170 -8.75 -13.79 -17.83
C VAL A 170 -7.77 -14.85 -18.31
N TYR A 171 -6.48 -14.50 -18.46
CA TYR A 171 -5.45 -15.46 -18.88
C TYR A 171 -5.21 -16.55 -17.84
N GLY A 172 -5.17 -16.19 -16.55
CA GLY A 172 -5.05 -17.13 -15.46
C GLY A 172 -6.20 -18.13 -15.44
N VAL A 173 -7.44 -17.66 -15.54
CA VAL A 173 -8.62 -18.54 -15.61
C VAL A 173 -8.57 -19.42 -16.86
N GLY A 174 -8.22 -18.86 -18.03
CA GLY A 174 -8.04 -19.60 -19.28
C GLY A 174 -7.04 -20.76 -19.15
N ALA A 175 -5.90 -20.53 -18.50
CA ALA A 175 -4.89 -21.56 -18.26
C ALA A 175 -5.35 -22.67 -17.30
N LEU A 176 -6.32 -22.39 -16.43
CA LEU A 176 -6.83 -23.34 -15.43
C LEU A 176 -8.04 -24.14 -15.89
N LYS A 177 -8.66 -23.80 -17.04
CA LYS A 177 -9.87 -24.50 -17.54
C LYS A 177 -9.65 -25.97 -17.89
N GLY A 178 -8.42 -26.38 -18.18
CA GLY A 178 -8.06 -27.78 -18.49
C GLY A 178 -7.76 -28.63 -17.25
N LEU A 179 -7.77 -28.04 -16.05
CA LEU A 179 -7.57 -28.77 -14.80
C LEU A 179 -8.90 -29.44 -14.43
N PHE A 180 -9.00 -30.76 -14.64
CA PHE A 180 -10.13 -31.55 -14.18
C PHE A 180 -10.17 -31.48 -12.65
N THR A 181 -11.02 -30.63 -12.08
CA THR A 181 -11.41 -30.76 -10.67
C THR A 181 -12.10 -32.11 -10.52
N ALA A 182 -11.61 -32.95 -9.62
CA ALA A 182 -12.33 -34.16 -9.22
C ALA A 182 -13.74 -33.73 -8.80
N GLN A 183 -14.73 -34.14 -9.57
CA GLN A 183 -16.13 -34.04 -9.21
C GLN A 183 -16.40 -35.18 -8.23
N ASP A 184 -16.27 -34.89 -6.94
CA ASP A 184 -17.00 -35.62 -5.90
C ASP A 184 -18.37 -34.95 -5.69
#